data_AF-A0A7C3CMU7-F1
#
_entry.id   AF-A0A7C3CMU7-F1
#
_cell.length_a   1.000
_cell.length_b   1.000
_cell.length_c   1.000
_cell.angle_alpha   90.00
_cell.angle_beta   90.00
_cell.angle_gamma   90.00
#
_symmetry.space_group_name_H-M   'P 1'
#
loop_
_entity.id
_entity.type
_entity.pdbx_description
1 polymer ?
#
loop_
_entity_poly.entity_id
_entity_poly.type
_entity_poly.pdbx_seq_one_letter_code
_entity_poly.pdbx_strand_id
1 'polypeptide(L)'
;MFPLASIHALGKVGLALVEILIGIGFAFGLEISGFSNSYVLTGQFYFRNGRVIKAMFTAILVAMVLIFASVAVGLLDYDVIWVDPTYLWPGVVGGALMGIGIIIGGYCPGTSIVSSTALKKDAWFFVLGGLVGTFLFSETERLFHYFYNSSFYGRVTLMDVFHVSAGVVVFVMAIIIVLTFWLNEWAVNKFKREDTQPYPTPRWAPIATVVVLLAAAGVWAIWPNWQQRWNQVAATQEPLLQQREVQISPYELATTINKTKTLQTVIVDVRDDYSYNLFHLRWSRHIPLDELLGAVPEFRKMAKETPATVFVIVSNGEDQATQAWKMLVAEKVPNVYLLAGGLNDWIKVFGEKDMAEGKIMEAKAAGNTQLLDYYFAEALGDRYRAADMLADPDNDEIIEKIKDQFVPKIKVKGPTGPAGGGCG
;
A
#
# COMPACT_ATOMS: atom_id res chain seq x y z
N MET A 1 -5.04 12.73 14.64
CA MET A 1 -4.80 11.41 15.25
C MET A 1 -6.13 10.91 15.79
N PHE A 2 -6.81 10.00 15.09
CA PHE A 2 -8.12 9.48 15.51
C PHE A 2 -7.95 8.52 16.71
N PRO A 3 -8.91 8.46 17.65
CA PRO A 3 -8.70 7.81 18.92
C PRO A 3 -9.10 6.33 18.83
N LEU A 4 -8.29 5.50 18.19
CA LEU A 4 -8.28 4.06 18.49
C LEU A 4 -7.87 3.79 19.96
N ALA A 5 -7.28 4.80 20.62
CA ALA A 5 -7.07 4.83 22.06
C ALA A 5 -8.40 4.78 22.85
N SER A 6 -9.53 5.26 22.30
CA SER A 6 -10.83 5.21 22.99
C SER A 6 -11.38 3.80 23.13
N ILE A 7 -11.12 2.92 22.17
CA ILE A 7 -11.57 1.53 22.21
C ILE A 7 -10.73 0.73 23.22
N HIS A 8 -9.45 1.04 23.35
CA HIS A 8 -8.62 0.51 24.42
C HIS A 8 -9.02 1.08 25.81
N ALA A 9 -9.56 2.30 25.85
CA ALA A 9 -10.10 2.91 27.08
C ALA A 9 -11.42 2.28 27.56
N LEU A 10 -12.14 1.55 26.69
CA LEU A 10 -13.33 0.76 27.06
C LEU A 10 -13.00 -0.50 27.89
N GLY A 11 -11.71 -0.84 28.03
CA GLY A 11 -11.25 -2.05 28.71
C GLY A 11 -11.63 -3.34 27.96
N LYS A 12 -11.07 -4.48 28.39
CA LYS A 12 -11.30 -5.79 27.74
C LYS A 12 -12.78 -6.16 27.64
N VAL A 13 -13.56 -5.82 28.67
CA VAL A 13 -15.00 -6.12 28.72
C VAL A 13 -15.79 -5.26 27.75
N GLY A 14 -15.50 -3.95 27.66
CA GLY A 14 -16.18 -3.06 26.71
C GLY A 14 -15.88 -3.44 25.26
N LEU A 15 -14.64 -3.81 24.96
CA LEU A 15 -14.23 -4.37 23.67
C LEU A 15 -15.02 -5.64 23.32
N ALA A 16 -15.06 -6.62 24.23
CA ALA A 16 -15.80 -7.86 24.02
C ALA A 16 -17.31 -7.61 23.79
N LEU A 17 -17.90 -6.66 24.50
CA LEU A 17 -19.31 -6.29 24.30
C LEU A 17 -19.54 -5.70 22.91
N VAL A 18 -18.65 -4.83 22.42
CA VAL A 18 -18.74 -4.28 21.06
C VAL A 18 -18.64 -5.39 20.01
N GLU A 19 -17.69 -6.31 20.16
CA GLU A 19 -17.52 -7.47 19.26
C GLU A 19 -18.76 -8.37 19.26
N ILE A 20 -19.33 -8.67 20.43
CA ILE A 20 -20.56 -9.45 20.56
C ILE A 20 -21.72 -8.73 19.87
N LEU A 21 -21.89 -7.42 20.07
CA LEU A 21 -22.96 -6.64 19.44
C LEU A 21 -22.82 -6.62 17.91
N ILE A 22 -21.60 -6.48 17.40
CA ILE A 22 -21.33 -6.56 15.95
C ILE A 22 -21.66 -7.97 15.43
N GLY A 23 -21.27 -9.02 16.15
CA GLY A 23 -21.59 -10.41 15.81
C GLY A 23 -23.09 -10.69 15.78
N ILE A 24 -23.84 -10.19 16.77
CA ILE A 24 -25.31 -10.27 16.81
C ILE A 24 -25.93 -9.52 15.62
N GLY A 25 -25.46 -8.29 15.34
CA GLY A 25 -25.93 -7.50 14.21
C GLY A 25 -25.68 -8.19 12.86
N PHE A 26 -24.50 -8.79 12.71
CA PHE A 26 -24.15 -9.57 11.52
C PHE A 26 -25.05 -10.81 11.38
N ALA A 27 -25.22 -11.60 12.45
CA ALA A 27 -26.08 -12.78 12.45
C ALA A 27 -27.55 -12.43 12.14
N PHE A 28 -28.06 -11.37 12.76
CA PHE A 28 -29.39 -10.83 12.50
C PHE A 28 -29.59 -10.44 11.04
N GLY A 29 -28.60 -9.76 10.43
CA GLY A 29 -28.62 -9.41 9.01
C GLY A 29 -28.67 -10.63 8.09
N LEU A 30 -27.92 -11.68 8.41
CA LEU A 30 -27.94 -12.95 7.64
C LEU A 30 -29.29 -13.68 7.77
N GLU A 31 -29.86 -13.73 8.97
CA GLU A 31 -31.14 -14.40 9.23
C GLU A 31 -32.30 -13.71 8.51
N ILE A 32 -32.42 -12.38 8.63
CA ILE A 32 -33.49 -11.60 7.97
C ILE A 32 -33.37 -11.67 6.44
N SER A 33 -32.15 -11.75 5.92
CA SER A 33 -31.92 -11.89 4.48
C SER A 33 -32.32 -13.29 3.95
N GLY A 34 -32.64 -14.23 4.85
CA GLY A 34 -33.01 -15.61 4.52
C GLY A 34 -31.81 -16.49 4.18
N PHE A 35 -30.59 -16.07 4.51
CA PHE A 35 -29.36 -16.85 4.26
C PHE A 35 -29.15 -18.02 5.22
N SER A 36 -30.05 -18.16 6.19
CA SER A 36 -30.16 -19.38 6.99
C SER A 36 -30.74 -20.55 6.19
N ASN A 37 -31.34 -20.32 5.02
CA ASN A 37 -31.94 -21.38 4.20
C ASN A 37 -30.99 -21.85 3.08
N SER A 38 -30.59 -23.12 3.12
CA SER A 38 -29.71 -23.76 2.12
C SER A 38 -30.25 -23.72 0.68
N TYR A 39 -31.57 -23.74 0.49
CA TYR A 39 -32.17 -23.60 -0.86
C TYR A 39 -31.94 -22.22 -1.48
N VAL A 40 -31.85 -21.17 -0.66
CA VAL A 40 -31.57 -19.80 -1.14
C VAL A 40 -30.12 -19.69 -1.60
N LEU A 41 -29.19 -20.33 -0.88
CA LEU A 41 -27.75 -20.29 -1.20
C LEU A 41 -27.43 -21.15 -2.41
N THR A 42 -27.86 -22.40 -2.41
CA THR A 42 -27.64 -23.34 -3.53
C THR A 42 -28.33 -22.87 -4.81
N GLY A 43 -29.48 -22.20 -4.68
CA GLY A 43 -30.20 -21.61 -5.81
C GLY A 43 -29.39 -20.63 -6.66
N GLN A 44 -28.31 -20.03 -6.11
CA GLN A 44 -27.40 -19.16 -6.87
C GLN A 44 -26.63 -19.93 -7.95
N PHE A 45 -26.15 -21.13 -7.66
CA PHE A 45 -25.38 -21.95 -8.61
C PHE A 45 -26.25 -22.52 -9.73
N TYR A 46 -27.55 -22.66 -9.49
CA TYR A 46 -28.54 -23.09 -10.48
C TYR A 46 -29.21 -21.92 -11.21
N PHE A 47 -28.73 -20.68 -11.04
CA PHE A 47 -29.33 -19.45 -11.56
C PHE A 47 -30.83 -19.27 -11.20
N ARG A 48 -31.29 -19.92 -10.13
CA ARG A 48 -32.66 -19.81 -9.62
C ARG A 48 -32.85 -18.58 -8.74
N ASN A 49 -31.80 -18.17 -8.02
CA ASN A 49 -31.88 -17.07 -7.06
C ASN A 49 -30.58 -16.25 -7.03
N GLY A 50 -30.65 -14.99 -7.50
CA GLY A 50 -29.51 -14.07 -7.54
C GLY A 50 -29.26 -13.27 -6.25
N ARG A 51 -29.94 -13.60 -5.14
CA ARG A 51 -29.90 -12.81 -3.89
C ARG A 51 -28.53 -12.80 -3.23
N VAL A 52 -27.79 -13.90 -3.30
CA VAL A 52 -26.46 -14.03 -2.66
C VAL A 52 -25.47 -13.06 -3.30
N ILE A 53 -25.35 -13.06 -4.63
CA ILE A 53 -24.48 -12.12 -5.35
C ILE A 53 -24.86 -10.68 -4.99
N LYS A 54 -26.15 -10.31 -5.08
CA LYS A 54 -26.56 -8.94 -4.78
C LYS A 54 -26.22 -8.52 -3.36
N ALA A 55 -26.50 -9.35 -2.36
CA ALA A 55 -26.24 -8.98 -0.97
C ALA A 55 -24.74 -8.87 -0.66
N MET A 56 -23.93 -9.84 -1.09
CA MET A 56 -22.48 -9.87 -0.81
C MET A 56 -21.78 -8.70 -1.48
N PHE A 57 -22.02 -8.47 -2.77
CA PHE A 57 -21.41 -7.34 -3.48
C PHE A 57 -21.93 -5.99 -2.99
N THR A 58 -23.18 -5.88 -2.52
CA THR A 58 -23.68 -4.66 -1.86
C THR A 58 -22.95 -4.40 -0.55
N ALA A 59 -22.76 -5.44 0.28
CA ALA A 59 -22.01 -5.32 1.54
C ALA A 59 -20.57 -4.88 1.27
N ILE A 60 -19.90 -5.47 0.28
CA ILE A 60 -18.55 -5.08 -0.15
C ILE A 60 -18.53 -3.62 -0.62
N LEU A 61 -19.48 -3.21 -1.46
CA LEU A 61 -19.56 -1.85 -1.99
C LEU A 61 -19.76 -0.82 -0.87
N VAL A 62 -20.70 -1.06 0.04
CA VAL A 62 -20.98 -0.17 1.18
C VAL A 62 -19.77 -0.11 2.12
N ALA A 63 -19.18 -1.25 2.47
CA ALA A 63 -18.00 -1.30 3.32
C ALA A 63 -16.82 -0.55 2.70
N MET A 64 -16.55 -0.77 1.41
CA MET A 64 -15.49 -0.08 0.68
C MET A 64 -15.71 1.44 0.68
N VAL A 65 -16.91 1.91 0.32
CA VAL A 65 -17.22 3.35 0.29
C VAL A 65 -17.07 3.96 1.69
N LEU A 66 -17.59 3.31 2.75
CA LEU A 66 -17.50 3.82 4.12
C LEU A 66 -16.07 3.84 4.67
N ILE A 67 -15.29 2.79 4.43
CA ILE A 67 -13.89 2.71 4.88
C ILE A 67 -13.08 3.79 4.19
N PHE A 68 -13.15 3.89 2.86
CA PHE A 68 -12.35 4.88 2.12
C PHE A 68 -12.86 6.31 2.30
N ALA A 69 -14.17 6.53 2.53
CA ALA A 69 -14.67 7.84 2.98
C ALA A 69 -14.08 8.23 4.34
N SER A 70 -14.02 7.29 5.28
CA SER A 70 -13.42 7.50 6.60
C SER A 70 -11.92 7.81 6.50
N VAL A 71 -11.21 7.12 5.59
CA VAL A 71 -9.81 7.42 5.30
C VAL A 71 -9.64 8.81 4.68
N ALA A 72 -10.47 9.18 3.71
CA ALA A 72 -10.38 10.47 3.02
C ALA A 72 -10.63 11.66 3.95
N VAL A 73 -11.55 11.52 4.92
CA VAL A 73 -11.83 12.53 5.95
C VAL A 73 -10.80 12.50 7.10
N GLY A 74 -9.88 11.53 7.11
CA GLY A 74 -8.87 11.39 8.15
C GLY A 74 -9.37 10.76 9.47
N LEU A 75 -10.56 10.13 9.45
CA LEU A 75 -11.10 9.35 10.56
C LEU A 75 -10.37 8.01 10.72
N LEU A 76 -9.84 7.44 9.64
CA LEU A 76 -9.20 6.14 9.64
C LEU A 76 -7.83 6.21 8.98
N ASP A 77 -6.84 5.53 9.56
CA ASP A 77 -5.53 5.36 8.93
C ASP A 77 -5.46 4.02 8.19
N TYR A 78 -5.35 4.07 6.87
CA TYR A 78 -5.28 2.88 6.02
C TYR A 78 -4.01 2.03 6.25
N ASP A 79 -2.93 2.62 6.76
CA ASP A 79 -1.68 1.90 7.00
C ASP A 79 -1.76 0.96 8.21
N VAL A 80 -2.69 1.25 9.14
CA VAL A 80 -2.95 0.43 10.33
C VAL A 80 -3.87 -0.75 10.01
N ILE A 81 -4.65 -0.65 8.93
CA ILE A 81 -5.52 -1.74 8.49
C ILE A 81 -4.66 -2.88 7.97
N TRP A 82 -4.83 -4.05 8.59
CA TRP A 82 -4.20 -5.27 8.15
C TRP A 82 -4.87 -5.76 6.86
N VAL A 83 -4.05 -6.02 5.85
CA VAL A 83 -4.47 -6.62 4.58
C VAL A 83 -3.64 -7.89 4.45
N ASP A 84 -4.32 -9.02 4.30
CA ASP A 84 -3.65 -10.31 4.28
C ASP A 84 -2.70 -10.44 3.09
N PRO A 85 -1.55 -11.12 3.28
CA PRO A 85 -0.63 -11.39 2.20
C PRO A 85 -1.27 -12.29 1.14
N THR A 86 -0.91 -12.05 -0.11
CA THR A 86 -1.43 -12.77 -1.27
C THR A 86 -0.57 -13.99 -1.57
N TYR A 87 -1.16 -15.18 -1.36
CA TYR A 87 -0.63 -16.47 -1.85
C TYR A 87 -1.47 -16.91 -3.03
N LEU A 88 -0.96 -16.73 -4.25
CA LEU A 88 -1.79 -16.84 -5.46
C LEU A 88 -2.32 -18.26 -5.68
N TRP A 89 -1.42 -19.26 -5.82
CA TRP A 89 -1.83 -20.65 -6.09
C TRP A 89 -2.57 -21.30 -4.91
N PRO A 90 -2.10 -21.19 -3.66
CA PRO A 90 -2.82 -21.71 -2.51
C PRO A 90 -4.20 -21.07 -2.37
N GLY A 91 -4.31 -19.76 -2.62
CA GLY A 91 -5.59 -19.04 -2.58
C GLY A 91 -6.56 -19.54 -3.66
N VAL A 92 -6.10 -19.78 -4.89
CA VAL A 92 -6.94 -20.32 -5.97
C VAL A 92 -7.42 -21.73 -5.66
N VAL A 93 -6.52 -22.62 -5.24
CA VAL A 93 -6.88 -24.02 -4.91
C VAL A 93 -7.76 -24.09 -3.68
N GLY A 94 -7.42 -23.34 -2.62
CA GLY A 94 -8.22 -23.25 -1.40
C GLY A 94 -9.61 -22.68 -1.67
N GLY A 95 -9.72 -21.62 -2.47
CA GLY A 95 -10.99 -21.04 -2.89
C GLY A 95 -11.84 -22.01 -3.71
N ALA A 96 -11.22 -22.78 -4.62
CA ALA A 96 -11.93 -23.80 -5.40
C ALA A 96 -12.47 -24.93 -4.51
N LEU A 97 -11.65 -25.45 -3.58
CA LEU A 97 -12.07 -26.47 -2.60
C LEU A 97 -13.18 -25.97 -1.69
N MET A 98 -13.06 -24.73 -1.19
CA MET A 98 -14.11 -24.08 -0.41
C MET A 98 -15.41 -23.95 -1.23
N GLY A 99 -15.32 -23.56 -2.51
CA GLY A 99 -16.47 -23.48 -3.41
C GLY A 99 -17.18 -24.82 -3.59
N ILE A 100 -16.44 -25.91 -3.80
CA ILE A 100 -16.98 -27.28 -3.87
C ILE A 100 -17.69 -27.64 -2.56
N GLY A 101 -17.07 -27.32 -1.41
CA GLY A 101 -17.66 -27.52 -0.08
C GLY A 101 -18.99 -26.78 0.09
N ILE A 102 -19.07 -25.52 -0.35
CA ILE A 102 -20.31 -24.72 -0.30
C ILE A 102 -21.40 -25.32 -1.19
N ILE A 103 -21.06 -25.82 -2.38
CA ILE A 103 -22.03 -26.44 -3.30
C ILE A 103 -22.61 -27.72 -2.69
N ILE A 104 -21.76 -28.58 -2.10
CA ILE A 104 -22.17 -29.85 -1.49
C ILE A 104 -22.95 -29.60 -0.19
N GLY A 105 -22.42 -28.72 0.65
CA GLY A 105 -22.95 -28.46 1.99
C GLY A 105 -24.14 -27.50 2.03
N GLY A 106 -24.34 -26.70 0.99
CA GLY A 106 -25.42 -25.73 0.89
C GLY A 106 -25.32 -24.52 1.82
N TYR A 107 -24.18 -24.34 2.49
CA TYR A 107 -23.89 -23.24 3.40
C TYR A 107 -22.50 -22.64 3.14
N CYS A 108 -22.35 -21.34 3.40
CA CYS A 108 -21.03 -20.73 3.58
C CYS A 108 -20.68 -20.64 5.08
N PRO A 109 -19.38 -20.50 5.46
CA PRO A 109 -18.94 -20.62 6.84
C PRO A 109 -19.68 -19.73 7.85
N GLY A 110 -19.98 -18.49 7.47
CA GLY A 110 -20.76 -17.58 8.34
C GLY A 110 -22.22 -17.99 8.46
N THR A 111 -22.86 -18.35 7.34
CA THR A 111 -24.27 -18.76 7.32
C THR A 111 -24.52 -20.09 8.02
N SER A 112 -23.55 -21.01 8.02
CA SER A 112 -23.68 -22.29 8.71
C SER A 112 -23.75 -22.11 10.23
N ILE A 113 -23.02 -21.14 10.80
CA ILE A 113 -23.08 -20.83 12.24
C ILE A 113 -24.44 -20.23 12.59
N VAL A 114 -24.94 -19.28 11.79
CA VAL A 114 -26.29 -18.72 12.01
C VAL A 114 -27.35 -19.82 11.90
N SER A 115 -27.25 -20.68 10.88
CA SER A 115 -28.19 -21.78 10.66
C SER A 115 -28.14 -22.86 11.74
N SER A 116 -26.96 -23.12 12.35
CA SER A 116 -26.85 -24.05 13.47
C SER A 116 -27.55 -23.52 14.72
N THR A 117 -27.52 -22.19 14.94
CA THR A 117 -28.30 -21.56 16.03
C THR A 117 -29.81 -21.61 15.78
N ALA A 118 -30.23 -21.64 14.51
CA ALA A 118 -31.62 -21.90 14.10
C ALA A 118 -32.02 -23.40 14.18
N LEU A 119 -31.19 -24.24 14.84
CA LEU A 119 -31.41 -25.67 15.07
C LEU A 119 -31.57 -26.52 13.80
N LYS A 120 -30.98 -26.05 12.68
CA LYS A 120 -30.98 -26.79 11.42
C LYS A 120 -29.93 -27.90 11.43
N LYS A 121 -30.38 -29.15 11.29
CA LYS A 121 -29.53 -30.34 11.44
C LYS A 121 -28.42 -30.41 10.38
N ASP A 122 -28.75 -30.07 9.14
CA ASP A 122 -27.81 -29.98 8.01
C ASP A 122 -26.69 -28.97 8.28
N ALA A 123 -27.00 -27.82 8.90
CA ALA A 123 -26.00 -26.83 9.29
C ALA A 123 -25.04 -27.36 10.36
N TRP A 124 -25.51 -28.12 11.34
CA TRP A 124 -24.65 -28.76 12.34
C TRP A 124 -23.64 -29.72 11.73
N PHE A 125 -24.06 -30.54 10.76
CA PHE A 125 -23.15 -31.42 10.03
C PHE A 125 -22.12 -30.64 9.22
N PHE A 126 -22.52 -29.52 8.60
CA PHE A 126 -21.60 -28.65 7.88
C PHE A 126 -20.55 -28.03 8.81
N VAL A 127 -20.98 -27.48 9.96
CA VAL A 127 -20.07 -26.89 10.96
C VAL A 127 -19.10 -27.93 11.49
N LEU A 128 -19.59 -29.12 11.86
CA LEU A 128 -18.73 -30.22 12.33
C LEU A 128 -17.74 -30.68 11.25
N GLY A 129 -18.20 -30.81 10.00
CA GLY A 129 -17.34 -31.15 8.87
C GLY A 129 -16.25 -30.10 8.63
N GLY A 130 -16.60 -28.81 8.72
CA GLY A 130 -15.65 -27.71 8.62
C GLY A 130 -14.62 -27.71 9.75
N LEU A 131 -15.05 -27.91 11.01
CA LEU A 131 -14.15 -28.00 12.16
C LEU A 131 -13.18 -29.17 12.06
N VAL A 132 -13.68 -30.36 11.69
CA VAL A 132 -12.84 -31.54 11.47
C VAL A 132 -11.88 -31.32 10.31
N GLY A 133 -12.35 -30.72 9.21
CA GLY A 133 -11.51 -30.38 8.06
C GLY A 133 -10.38 -29.43 8.43
N THR A 134 -10.68 -28.34 9.16
CA THR A 134 -9.67 -27.38 9.63
C THR A 134 -8.68 -28.04 10.59
N PHE A 135 -9.15 -28.89 11.50
CA PHE A 135 -8.28 -29.63 12.43
C PHE A 135 -7.32 -30.57 11.69
N LEU A 136 -7.83 -31.38 10.76
CA LEU A 136 -7.02 -32.29 9.95
C LEU A 136 -6.04 -31.53 9.05
N PHE A 137 -6.47 -30.41 8.47
CA PHE A 137 -5.60 -29.57 7.66
C PHE A 137 -4.47 -28.96 8.49
N SER A 138 -4.78 -28.45 9.69
CA SER A 138 -3.78 -27.91 10.63
C SER A 138 -2.70 -28.95 10.98
N GLU A 139 -3.08 -30.20 11.23
CA GLU A 139 -2.11 -31.26 11.52
C GLU A 139 -1.29 -31.68 10.28
N THR A 140 -1.90 -31.62 9.10
CA THR A 140 -1.27 -32.05 7.84
C THR A 140 -0.55 -30.93 7.09
N GLU A 141 -0.63 -29.67 7.55
CA GLU A 141 -0.09 -28.50 6.85
C GLU A 141 1.41 -28.64 6.53
N ARG A 142 2.16 -29.32 7.42
CA ARG A 142 3.59 -29.57 7.26
C ARG A 142 3.93 -30.35 5.99
N LEU A 143 3.03 -31.25 5.55
CA LEU A 143 3.20 -32.03 4.33
C LEU A 143 3.07 -31.15 3.07
N PHE A 144 2.30 -30.05 3.17
CA PHE A 144 2.03 -29.15 2.06
C PHE A 144 2.83 -27.84 2.14
N HIS A 145 3.81 -27.73 3.04
CA HIS A 145 4.55 -26.49 3.30
C HIS A 145 5.12 -25.83 2.02
N TYR A 146 5.66 -26.63 1.09
CA TYR A 146 6.20 -26.13 -0.19
C TYR A 146 5.12 -25.54 -1.09
N PHE A 147 3.93 -26.17 -1.13
CA PHE A 147 2.82 -25.66 -1.91
C PHE A 147 2.18 -24.45 -1.21
N TYR A 148 1.97 -24.53 0.11
CA TYR A 148 1.33 -23.48 0.90
C TYR A 148 2.08 -22.15 0.85
N ASN A 149 3.42 -22.18 0.86
CA ASN A 149 4.24 -20.98 0.72
C ASN A 149 4.61 -20.65 -0.74
N SER A 150 3.99 -21.32 -1.71
CA SER A 150 4.25 -21.04 -3.12
C SER A 150 3.59 -19.72 -3.54
N SER A 151 4.28 -18.96 -4.41
CA SER A 151 3.77 -17.69 -4.98
C SER A 151 3.34 -16.66 -3.93
N PHE A 152 4.23 -16.38 -2.98
CA PHE A 152 4.09 -15.29 -2.03
C PHE A 152 4.34 -13.94 -2.71
N TYR A 153 3.31 -13.11 -2.79
CA TYR A 153 3.39 -11.74 -3.32
C TYR A 153 3.33 -10.67 -2.22
N GLY A 154 3.17 -11.06 -0.96
CA GLY A 154 2.98 -10.13 0.15
C GLY A 154 1.67 -9.36 0.06
N ARG A 155 1.59 -8.17 0.66
CA ARG A 155 0.41 -7.31 0.57
C ARG A 155 0.35 -6.68 -0.82
N VAL A 156 -0.60 -7.12 -1.63
CA VAL A 156 -0.88 -6.54 -2.95
C VAL A 156 -2.28 -5.97 -2.96
N THR A 157 -2.40 -4.68 -3.29
CA THR A 157 -3.70 -4.02 -3.45
C THR A 157 -3.89 -3.55 -4.88
N LEU A 158 -5.15 -3.36 -5.31
CA LEU A 158 -5.47 -2.82 -6.64
C LEU A 158 -4.82 -1.46 -6.90
N MET A 159 -4.64 -0.65 -5.85
CA MET A 159 -3.98 0.66 -5.93
C MET A 159 -2.50 0.51 -6.31
N ASP A 160 -1.83 -0.49 -5.72
CA ASP A 160 -0.42 -0.76 -5.97
C ASP A 160 -0.20 -1.36 -7.37
N VAL A 161 -1.10 -2.22 -7.84
CA VAL A 161 -0.99 -2.86 -9.16
C VAL A 161 -1.21 -1.84 -10.29
N PHE A 162 -2.26 -1.03 -10.18
CA PHE A 162 -2.63 -0.07 -11.23
C PHE A 162 -1.96 1.29 -11.09
N HIS A 163 -1.18 1.53 -10.01
CA HIS A 163 -0.50 2.79 -9.72
C HIS A 163 -1.46 4.01 -9.75
N VAL A 164 -2.68 3.81 -9.28
CA VAL A 164 -3.73 4.85 -9.23
C VAL A 164 -4.15 5.13 -7.79
N SER A 165 -4.68 6.33 -7.55
CA SER A 165 -5.17 6.72 -6.24
C SER A 165 -6.34 5.83 -5.78
N ALA A 166 -6.45 5.61 -4.46
CA ALA A 166 -7.53 4.81 -3.89
C ALA A 166 -8.93 5.31 -4.30
N GLY A 167 -9.11 6.63 -4.39
CA GLY A 167 -10.37 7.23 -4.81
C GLY A 167 -10.81 6.74 -6.21
N VAL A 168 -9.88 6.62 -7.14
CA VAL A 168 -10.16 6.08 -8.49
C VAL A 168 -10.54 4.61 -8.40
N VAL A 169 -9.81 3.81 -7.62
CA VAL A 169 -10.12 2.38 -7.44
C VAL A 169 -11.53 2.18 -6.86
N VAL A 170 -11.90 2.93 -5.82
CA VAL A 170 -13.23 2.85 -5.20
C VAL A 170 -14.33 3.17 -6.21
N PHE A 171 -14.14 4.21 -7.01
CA PHE A 171 -15.12 4.62 -8.02
C PHE A 171 -15.28 3.58 -9.14
N VAL A 172 -14.16 3.10 -9.70
CA VAL A 172 -14.17 2.07 -10.76
C VAL A 172 -14.77 0.76 -10.24
N MET A 173 -14.40 0.33 -9.03
CA MET A 173 -14.96 -0.87 -8.41
C MET A 173 -16.46 -0.72 -8.14
N ALA A 174 -16.94 0.47 -7.75
CA ALA A 174 -18.36 0.72 -7.61
C ALA A 174 -19.12 0.50 -8.92
N ILE A 175 -18.57 0.98 -10.05
CA ILE A 175 -19.15 0.74 -11.37
C ILE A 175 -19.17 -0.76 -11.71
N ILE A 176 -18.06 -1.48 -11.50
CA ILE A 176 -17.97 -2.92 -11.76
C ILE A 176 -19.01 -3.71 -10.95
N ILE A 177 -19.21 -3.34 -9.68
CA ILE A 177 -20.20 -3.99 -8.82
C ILE A 177 -21.63 -3.74 -9.33
N VAL A 178 -21.95 -2.50 -9.72
CA VAL A 178 -23.26 -2.16 -10.29
C VAL A 178 -23.49 -2.92 -11.61
N LEU A 179 -22.46 -3.03 -12.46
CA LEU A 179 -22.53 -3.85 -13.67
C LEU A 179 -22.76 -5.33 -13.36
N THR A 180 -22.17 -5.84 -12.27
CA THR A 180 -22.39 -7.23 -11.82
C THR A 180 -23.85 -7.47 -11.41
N PHE A 181 -24.54 -6.48 -10.82
CA PHE A 181 -25.96 -6.59 -10.53
C PHE A 181 -26.81 -6.70 -11.80
N TRP A 182 -26.52 -5.87 -12.79
CA TRP A 182 -27.17 -5.93 -14.10
C TRP A 182 -26.89 -7.26 -14.81
N LEU A 183 -25.65 -7.73 -14.79
CA LEU A 183 -25.23 -9.01 -15.37
C LEU A 183 -25.94 -10.19 -14.70
N ASN A 184 -26.07 -10.18 -13.38
CA ASN A 184 -26.79 -11.21 -12.62
C ASN A 184 -28.29 -11.23 -12.99
N GLU A 185 -28.93 -10.07 -13.13
CA GLU A 185 -30.33 -10.00 -13.59
C GLU A 185 -30.49 -10.51 -15.01
N TRP A 186 -29.57 -10.12 -15.90
CA TRP A 186 -29.53 -10.62 -17.27
C TRP A 186 -29.39 -12.15 -17.31
N ALA A 187 -28.45 -12.71 -16.54
CA ALA A 187 -28.20 -14.15 -16.50
C ALA A 187 -29.42 -14.92 -15.97
N VAL A 188 -30.00 -14.46 -14.86
CA VAL A 188 -31.22 -15.08 -14.29
C VAL A 188 -32.38 -15.02 -15.29
N ASN A 189 -32.58 -13.89 -15.98
CA ASN A 189 -33.63 -13.75 -16.98
C ASN A 189 -33.40 -14.63 -18.22
N LYS A 190 -32.14 -14.78 -18.65
CA LYS A 190 -31.76 -15.58 -19.82
C LYS A 190 -31.91 -17.08 -19.56
N PHE A 191 -31.57 -17.54 -18.37
CA PHE A 191 -31.64 -18.95 -17.95
C PHE A 191 -32.88 -19.25 -17.10
N LYS A 192 -33.95 -18.45 -17.23
CA LYS A 192 -35.20 -18.64 -16.51
C LYS A 192 -35.72 -20.07 -16.65
N ARG A 193 -35.93 -20.72 -15.52
CA ARG A 193 -36.60 -22.03 -15.40
C ARG A 193 -37.98 -21.84 -14.76
N GLU A 194 -38.90 -22.78 -14.94
CA GLU A 194 -40.26 -22.68 -14.39
C GLU A 194 -40.31 -22.49 -12.87
N ASP A 195 -39.26 -22.89 -12.15
CA ASP A 195 -39.10 -22.75 -10.70
C ASP A 195 -38.32 -21.51 -10.24
N THR A 196 -37.99 -20.58 -11.17
CA THR A 196 -37.36 -19.31 -10.78
C THR A 196 -38.35 -18.46 -10.00
N GLN A 197 -38.02 -18.13 -8.75
CA GLN A 197 -38.78 -17.13 -8.00
C GLN A 197 -38.44 -15.74 -8.54
N PRO A 198 -39.41 -14.98 -9.08
CA PRO A 198 -39.16 -13.60 -9.50
C PRO A 198 -38.84 -12.76 -8.26
N TYR A 199 -37.64 -12.18 -8.22
CA TYR A 199 -37.30 -11.21 -7.20
C TYR A 199 -37.80 -9.83 -7.65
N PRO A 200 -38.79 -9.22 -6.99
CA PRO A 200 -39.23 -7.88 -7.36
C PRO A 200 -38.10 -6.90 -7.06
N THR A 201 -37.53 -6.28 -8.10
CA THR A 201 -36.62 -5.15 -7.92
C THR A 201 -37.44 -4.00 -7.33
N PRO A 202 -37.15 -3.56 -6.09
CA PRO A 202 -37.93 -2.49 -5.50
C PRO A 202 -37.76 -1.21 -6.33
N ARG A 203 -38.82 -0.40 -6.40
CA ARG A 203 -38.82 0.85 -7.20
C ARG A 203 -37.71 1.84 -6.81
N TRP A 204 -37.16 1.73 -5.60
CA TRP A 204 -36.05 2.55 -5.10
C TRP A 204 -34.66 2.03 -5.47
N ALA A 205 -34.52 0.82 -6.02
CA ALA A 205 -33.23 0.24 -6.43
C ALA A 205 -32.39 1.14 -7.36
N PRO A 206 -32.95 1.78 -8.41
CA PRO A 206 -32.15 2.69 -9.24
C PRO A 206 -31.70 3.93 -8.46
N ILE A 207 -32.53 4.45 -7.56
CA ILE A 207 -32.19 5.59 -6.70
C ILE A 207 -31.02 5.22 -5.78
N ALA A 208 -31.10 4.07 -5.10
CA ALA A 208 -30.01 3.59 -4.24
C ALA A 208 -28.71 3.39 -5.01
N THR A 209 -28.77 2.86 -6.23
CA THR A 209 -27.60 2.69 -7.11
C THR A 209 -26.95 4.04 -7.42
N VAL A 210 -27.75 5.04 -7.81
CA VAL A 210 -27.27 6.40 -8.08
C VAL A 210 -26.65 7.02 -6.83
N VAL A 211 -27.30 6.90 -5.67
CA VAL A 211 -26.78 7.43 -4.40
C VAL A 211 -25.41 6.83 -4.06
N VAL A 212 -25.23 5.52 -4.24
CA VAL A 212 -23.95 4.86 -3.94
C VAL A 212 -22.87 5.25 -4.94
N LEU A 213 -23.20 5.38 -6.23
CA LEU A 213 -22.25 5.87 -7.24
C LEU A 213 -21.85 7.32 -6.97
N LEU A 214 -22.78 8.17 -6.54
CA LEU A 214 -22.49 9.54 -6.10
C LEU A 214 -21.63 9.56 -4.84
N ALA A 215 -21.86 8.66 -3.89
CA ALA A 215 -21.00 8.52 -2.71
C ALA A 215 -19.59 8.10 -3.10
N ALA A 216 -19.43 7.12 -3.99
CA ALA A 216 -18.12 6.69 -4.50
C ALA A 216 -17.41 7.81 -5.29
N ALA A 217 -18.15 8.56 -6.11
CA ALA A 217 -17.63 9.75 -6.78
C ALA A 217 -17.24 10.85 -5.79
N GLY A 218 -18.02 11.00 -4.72
CA GLY A 218 -17.70 11.89 -3.60
C GLY A 218 -16.38 11.52 -2.93
N VAL A 219 -16.18 10.23 -2.62
CA VAL A 219 -14.90 9.71 -2.08
C VAL A 219 -13.75 10.00 -3.03
N TRP A 220 -13.94 9.82 -4.34
CA TRP A 220 -12.93 10.16 -5.32
C TRP A 220 -12.61 11.67 -5.34
N ALA A 221 -13.64 12.52 -5.30
CA ALA A 221 -13.49 13.97 -5.34
C ALA A 221 -12.82 14.56 -4.09
N ILE A 222 -13.08 13.98 -2.91
CA ILE A 222 -12.47 14.41 -1.65
C ILE A 222 -11.14 13.68 -1.35
N TRP A 223 -10.70 12.77 -2.22
CA TRP A 223 -9.50 11.99 -1.96
C TRP A 223 -8.27 12.91 -1.90
N PRO A 224 -7.52 12.93 -0.77
CA PRO A 224 -6.52 13.95 -0.56
C PRO A 224 -5.33 13.77 -1.49
N ASN A 225 -4.98 14.83 -2.23
CA ASN A 225 -3.75 14.89 -3.01
C ASN A 225 -2.52 15.08 -2.09
N TRP A 226 -1.32 14.95 -2.65
CA TRP A 226 -0.09 15.05 -1.85
C TRP A 226 0.06 16.44 -1.19
N GLN A 227 -0.41 17.52 -1.83
CA GLN A 227 -0.36 18.87 -1.26
C GLN A 227 -1.26 19.01 -0.02
N GLN A 228 -2.47 18.45 -0.07
CA GLN A 228 -3.40 18.44 1.05
C GLN A 228 -2.85 17.58 2.20
N ARG A 229 -2.22 16.44 1.90
CA ARG A 229 -1.53 15.60 2.90
C ARG A 229 -0.34 16.32 3.50
N TRP A 230 0.43 17.05 2.70
CA TRP A 230 1.52 17.90 3.18
C TRP A 230 1.00 18.92 4.19
N ASN A 231 -0.09 19.63 3.89
CA ASN A 231 -0.67 20.60 4.82
C ASN A 231 -1.06 20.01 6.19
N GLN A 232 -1.41 18.72 6.24
CA GLN A 232 -1.72 18.02 7.50
C GLN A 232 -0.47 17.73 8.34
N VAL A 233 0.67 17.48 7.71
CA VAL A 233 1.94 17.15 8.40
C VAL A 233 2.89 18.35 8.53
N ALA A 234 2.66 19.41 7.75
CA ALA A 234 3.54 20.58 7.63
C ALA A 234 3.86 21.20 8.98
N ALA A 235 2.89 21.32 9.90
CA ALA A 235 3.11 21.86 11.23
C ALA A 235 4.21 21.12 12.03
N THR A 236 4.40 19.82 11.77
CA THR A 236 5.44 19.01 12.43
C THR A 236 6.70 18.83 11.60
N GLN A 237 6.59 18.84 10.26
CA GLN A 237 7.68 18.50 9.36
C GLN A 237 8.42 19.73 8.80
N GLU A 238 7.74 20.86 8.62
CA GLU A 238 8.34 22.11 8.13
C GLU A 238 9.44 22.65 9.08
N PRO A 239 9.31 22.58 10.43
CA PRO A 239 10.40 22.96 11.32
C PRO A 239 11.69 22.17 11.09
N LEU A 240 11.59 20.88 10.74
CA LEU A 240 12.74 20.03 10.44
C LEU A 240 13.48 20.50 9.19
N LEU A 241 12.75 20.95 8.16
CA LEU A 241 13.35 21.56 6.97
C LEU A 241 14.03 22.89 7.28
N GLN A 242 13.38 23.75 8.07
CA GLN A 242 13.91 25.07 8.45
C GLN A 242 15.18 24.95 9.32
N GLN A 243 15.21 23.98 10.23
CA GLN A 243 16.36 23.68 11.09
C GLN A 243 17.43 22.84 10.38
N ARG A 244 17.20 22.51 9.10
CA ARG A 244 18.06 21.67 8.27
C ARG A 244 18.35 20.28 8.88
N GLU A 245 17.41 19.70 9.63
CA GLU A 245 17.58 18.40 10.28
C GLU A 245 17.51 17.22 9.31
N VAL A 246 16.93 17.40 8.13
CA VAL A 246 16.76 16.35 7.12
C VAL A 246 17.75 16.45 5.95
N GLN A 247 18.49 17.56 5.87
CA GLN A 247 19.57 17.79 4.92
C GLN A 247 20.87 17.16 5.46
N ILE A 248 21.24 16.01 4.90
CA ILE A 248 22.48 15.29 5.22
C ILE A 248 23.63 15.86 4.40
N SER A 249 24.83 15.88 4.97
CA SER A 249 26.01 16.38 4.24
C SER A 249 26.47 15.39 3.15
N PRO A 250 27.22 15.85 2.12
CA PRO A 250 27.88 14.95 1.17
C PRO A 250 28.75 13.89 1.88
N TYR A 251 29.43 14.27 2.95
CA TYR A 251 30.25 13.37 3.77
C TYR A 251 29.41 12.27 4.45
N GLU A 252 28.25 12.64 4.99
CA GLU A 252 27.34 11.67 5.62
C GLU A 252 26.84 10.65 4.61
N LEU A 253 26.40 11.11 3.44
CA LEU A 253 25.94 10.22 2.36
C LEU A 253 27.07 9.28 1.91
N ALA A 254 28.28 9.78 1.67
CA ALA A 254 29.43 8.97 1.30
C ALA A 254 29.71 7.85 2.33
N THR A 255 29.68 8.16 3.62
CA THR A 255 29.87 7.15 4.68
C THR A 255 28.72 6.14 4.76
N THR A 256 27.51 6.53 4.39
CA THR A 256 26.31 5.69 4.50
C THR A 256 26.17 4.73 3.32
N ILE A 257 26.59 5.14 2.11
CA ILE A 257 26.66 4.27 0.93
C ILE A 257 27.57 3.06 1.20
N ASN A 258 28.67 3.23 1.96
CA ASN A 258 29.61 2.15 2.27
C ASN A 258 29.14 1.24 3.43
N LYS A 259 28.10 1.62 4.18
CA LYS A 259 27.57 0.87 5.34
C LYS A 259 26.51 -0.19 4.97
N THR A 260 26.71 -0.89 3.87
CA THR A 260 25.75 -1.87 3.30
C THR A 260 25.39 -3.03 4.24
N LYS A 261 26.20 -3.31 5.27
CA LYS A 261 25.93 -4.32 6.30
C LYS A 261 24.91 -3.88 7.36
N THR A 262 24.71 -2.58 7.54
CA THR A 262 23.86 -2.03 8.62
C THR A 262 22.72 -1.16 8.12
N LEU A 263 22.87 -0.56 6.93
CA LEU A 263 21.90 0.34 6.33
C LEU A 263 21.75 0.00 4.84
N GLN A 264 20.52 0.06 4.36
CA GLN A 264 20.24 0.01 2.93
C GLN A 264 19.99 1.44 2.44
N THR A 265 21.00 2.05 1.83
CA THR A 265 20.89 3.40 1.27
C THR A 265 20.34 3.34 -0.14
N VAL A 266 19.23 4.06 -0.39
CA VAL A 266 18.63 4.20 -1.71
C VAL A 266 18.71 5.66 -2.11
N ILE A 267 19.54 5.94 -3.11
CA ILE A 267 19.66 7.29 -3.68
C ILE A 267 18.58 7.41 -4.76
N VAL A 268 17.76 8.46 -4.66
CA VAL A 268 16.69 8.74 -5.63
C VAL A 268 17.01 10.06 -6.32
N ASP A 269 17.31 10.00 -7.60
CA ASP A 269 17.59 11.17 -8.43
C ASP A 269 16.32 11.63 -9.13
N VAL A 270 15.86 12.84 -8.80
CA VAL A 270 14.57 13.38 -9.24
C VAL A 270 14.66 14.32 -10.44
N ARG A 271 15.83 14.40 -11.06
CA ARG A 271 16.09 15.28 -12.21
C ARG A 271 15.54 14.68 -13.50
N ASP A 272 15.56 15.47 -14.56
CA ASP A 272 15.26 15.04 -15.91
C ASP A 272 16.33 14.10 -16.49
N ASP A 273 15.98 13.38 -17.56
CA ASP A 273 16.87 12.42 -18.24
C ASP A 273 18.18 13.06 -18.71
N TYR A 274 18.16 14.30 -19.19
CA TYR A 274 19.35 14.95 -19.71
C TYR A 274 20.35 15.22 -18.58
N SER A 275 19.88 15.81 -17.48
CA SER A 275 20.71 16.06 -16.30
C SER A 275 21.26 14.75 -15.69
N TYR A 276 20.44 13.70 -15.64
CA TYR A 276 20.86 12.38 -15.14
C TYR A 276 21.96 11.75 -16.02
N ASN A 277 21.79 11.77 -17.34
CA ASN A 277 22.75 11.19 -18.27
C ASN A 277 24.10 11.93 -18.30
N LEU A 278 24.11 13.23 -18.01
CA LEU A 278 25.36 13.99 -17.90
C LEU A 278 26.21 13.49 -16.73
N PHE A 279 25.62 13.44 -15.53
CA PHE A 279 26.29 13.00 -14.31
C PHE A 279 25.23 12.55 -13.30
N HIS A 280 25.41 11.39 -12.68
CA HIS A 280 24.60 10.93 -11.56
C HIS A 280 25.43 10.06 -10.63
N LEU A 281 25.01 9.93 -9.36
CA LEU A 281 25.72 9.06 -8.41
C LEU A 281 25.51 7.59 -8.78
N ARG A 282 26.54 6.78 -8.63
CA ARG A 282 26.46 5.34 -8.88
C ARG A 282 25.41 4.71 -7.98
N TRP A 283 24.63 3.77 -8.53
CA TRP A 283 23.50 3.11 -7.86
C TRP A 283 22.32 4.01 -7.51
N SER A 284 22.31 5.26 -7.99
CA SER A 284 21.12 6.11 -7.89
C SER A 284 20.02 5.60 -8.80
N ARG A 285 18.78 5.65 -8.30
CA ARG A 285 17.57 5.35 -9.07
C ARG A 285 17.05 6.65 -9.68
N HIS A 286 17.03 6.72 -11.00
CA HIS A 286 16.43 7.83 -11.72
C HIS A 286 14.92 7.71 -11.69
N ILE A 287 14.27 8.67 -11.03
CA ILE A 287 12.81 8.76 -10.92
C ILE A 287 12.46 10.24 -11.00
N PRO A 288 12.16 10.77 -12.20
CA PRO A 288 11.77 12.16 -12.38
C PRO A 288 10.67 12.59 -11.40
N LEU A 289 10.69 13.87 -11.02
CA LEU A 289 9.80 14.41 -9.99
C LEU A 289 8.30 14.15 -10.24
N ASP A 290 7.88 14.15 -11.51
CA ASP A 290 6.51 13.87 -11.94
C ASP A 290 6.12 12.39 -11.86
N GLU A 291 7.09 11.47 -11.94
CA GLU A 291 6.91 10.03 -11.78
C GLU A 291 7.03 9.55 -10.32
N LEU A 292 7.57 10.40 -9.44
CA LEU A 292 7.91 10.05 -8.06
C LEU A 292 6.75 9.46 -7.24
N LEU A 293 5.53 9.96 -7.43
CA LEU A 293 4.35 9.43 -6.71
C LEU A 293 4.01 7.99 -7.12
N GLY A 294 4.34 7.59 -8.35
CA GLY A 294 4.19 6.21 -8.81
C GLY A 294 5.11 5.24 -8.09
N ALA A 295 6.29 5.70 -7.66
CA ALA A 295 7.29 4.88 -6.94
C ALA A 295 7.02 4.73 -5.43
N VAL A 296 6.10 5.52 -4.86
CA VAL A 296 5.78 5.50 -3.41
C VAL A 296 5.42 4.10 -2.88
N PRO A 297 4.57 3.28 -3.54
CA PRO A 297 4.25 1.94 -3.07
C PRO A 297 5.49 1.05 -2.95
N GLU A 298 6.42 1.13 -3.92
CA GLU A 298 7.68 0.40 -3.90
C GLU A 298 8.54 0.83 -2.71
N PHE A 299 8.68 2.14 -2.46
CA PHE A 299 9.44 2.65 -1.33
C PHE A 299 8.86 2.22 0.02
N ARG A 300 7.52 2.28 0.18
CA ARG A 300 6.86 1.79 1.40
C ARG A 300 7.06 0.29 1.60
N LYS A 301 7.00 -0.49 0.52
CA LYS A 301 7.28 -1.93 0.55
C LYS A 301 8.71 -2.19 1.02
N MET A 302 9.69 -1.55 0.39
CA MET A 302 11.10 -1.70 0.74
C MET A 302 11.37 -1.32 2.20
N ALA A 303 10.80 -0.22 2.68
CA ALA A 303 10.95 0.20 4.07
C ALA A 303 10.28 -0.75 5.09
N LYS A 304 9.22 -1.46 4.69
CA LYS A 304 8.60 -2.50 5.52
C LYS A 304 9.43 -3.77 5.57
N GLU A 305 9.94 -4.22 4.43
CA GLU A 305 10.76 -5.43 4.32
C GLU A 305 12.12 -5.24 4.98
N THR A 306 12.72 -4.06 4.81
CA THR A 306 14.00 -3.69 5.40
C THR A 306 13.82 -2.37 6.18
N PRO A 307 13.50 -2.43 7.50
CA PRO A 307 13.35 -1.25 8.35
C PRO A 307 14.56 -0.30 8.37
N ALA A 308 15.75 -0.83 8.07
CA ALA A 308 17.01 -0.08 7.96
C ALA A 308 17.22 0.62 6.60
N THR A 309 16.18 0.71 5.77
CA THR A 309 16.24 1.45 4.50
C THR A 309 16.20 2.94 4.75
N VAL A 310 17.09 3.68 4.09
CA VAL A 310 17.19 5.14 4.10
C VAL A 310 17.10 5.65 2.67
N PHE A 311 16.16 6.55 2.41
CA PHE A 311 16.00 7.18 1.09
C PHE A 311 16.68 8.54 1.11
N VAL A 312 17.61 8.77 0.16
CA VAL A 312 18.30 10.05 0.03
C VAL A 312 17.95 10.64 -1.33
N ILE A 313 17.27 11.79 -1.31
CA ILE A 313 16.81 12.48 -2.51
C ILE A 313 17.90 13.42 -2.98
N VAL A 314 18.22 13.34 -4.28
CA VAL A 314 19.23 14.16 -4.93
C VAL A 314 18.65 14.91 -6.13
N SER A 315 19.08 16.15 -6.30
CA SER A 315 18.89 16.99 -7.49
C SER A 315 20.13 17.88 -7.65
N ASN A 316 20.15 18.78 -8.64
CA ASN A 316 21.27 19.69 -8.91
C ASN A 316 21.55 20.56 -7.66
N GLY A 317 20.49 21.18 -7.13
CA GLY A 317 20.45 21.84 -5.83
C GLY A 317 19.33 21.29 -4.93
N GLU A 318 18.93 22.05 -3.91
CA GLU A 318 17.99 21.58 -2.89
C GLU A 318 16.50 21.75 -3.25
N ASP A 319 16.13 22.62 -4.19
CA ASP A 319 14.72 23.01 -4.36
C ASP A 319 13.84 21.86 -4.86
N GLN A 320 14.22 21.20 -5.96
CA GLN A 320 13.50 20.04 -6.47
C GLN A 320 13.56 18.85 -5.50
N ALA A 321 14.71 18.64 -4.86
CA ALA A 321 14.87 17.59 -3.86
C ALA A 321 13.94 17.83 -2.66
N THR A 322 13.80 19.08 -2.20
CA THR A 322 12.89 19.48 -1.12
C THR A 322 11.43 19.24 -1.51
N GLN A 323 11.04 19.54 -2.75
CA GLN A 323 9.70 19.24 -3.24
C GLN A 323 9.43 17.73 -3.23
N ALA A 324 10.36 16.93 -3.76
CA ALA A 324 10.29 15.47 -3.73
C ALA A 324 10.19 14.92 -2.28
N TRP A 325 10.97 15.47 -1.36
CA TRP A 325 10.91 15.10 0.05
C TRP A 325 9.54 15.41 0.67
N LYS A 326 8.95 16.59 0.37
CA LYS A 326 7.58 16.92 0.79
C LYS A 326 6.56 15.91 0.26
N MET A 327 6.70 15.48 -1.00
CA MET A 327 5.83 14.46 -1.61
C MET A 327 5.95 13.11 -0.89
N LEU A 328 7.16 12.63 -0.64
CA LEU A 328 7.40 11.34 0.01
C LEU A 328 6.98 11.32 1.48
N VAL A 329 7.23 12.41 2.22
CA VAL A 329 6.81 12.54 3.62
C VAL A 329 5.29 12.71 3.75
N ALA A 330 4.64 13.45 2.84
CA ALA A 330 3.18 13.53 2.78
C ALA A 330 2.55 12.16 2.49
N GLU A 331 3.25 11.32 1.73
CA GLU A 331 2.94 9.92 1.49
C GLU A 331 3.57 8.96 2.52
N LYS A 332 3.91 9.42 3.73
CA LYS A 332 4.37 8.60 4.86
C LYS A 332 5.49 7.59 4.53
N VAL A 333 6.34 7.91 3.56
CA VAL A 333 7.56 7.14 3.31
C VAL A 333 8.52 7.43 4.48
N PRO A 334 9.01 6.42 5.21
CA PRO A 334 9.88 6.64 6.35
C PRO A 334 11.34 6.92 5.90
N ASN A 335 12.15 7.46 6.81
CA ASN A 335 13.61 7.60 6.64
C ASN A 335 14.04 8.34 5.36
N VAL A 336 13.33 9.42 5.00
CA VAL A 336 13.63 10.23 3.80
C VAL A 336 14.49 11.44 4.19
N TYR A 337 15.62 11.60 3.50
CA TYR A 337 16.62 12.65 3.70
C TYR A 337 16.96 13.35 2.38
N LEU A 338 17.54 14.54 2.48
CA LEU A 338 17.96 15.39 1.37
C LEU A 338 19.48 15.48 1.33
N LEU A 339 20.10 15.45 0.16
CA LEU A 339 21.50 15.84 0.02
C LEU A 339 21.64 17.36 0.13
N ALA A 340 22.32 17.82 1.18
CA ALA A 340 22.61 19.24 1.38
C ALA A 340 23.44 19.79 0.21
N GLY A 341 22.99 20.90 -0.36
CA GLY A 341 23.56 21.55 -1.54
C GLY A 341 23.42 20.76 -2.85
N GLY A 342 22.70 19.64 -2.84
CA GLY A 342 22.50 18.80 -4.01
C GLY A 342 23.80 18.24 -4.60
N LEU A 343 23.76 17.92 -5.89
CA LEU A 343 24.93 17.42 -6.61
C LEU A 343 25.99 18.51 -6.83
N ASN A 344 25.63 19.79 -6.74
CA ASN A 344 26.60 20.88 -6.83
C ASN A 344 27.61 20.82 -5.67
N ASP A 345 27.12 20.69 -4.43
CA ASP A 345 28.00 20.53 -3.26
C ASP A 345 28.70 19.17 -3.24
N TRP A 346 28.06 18.11 -3.78
CA TRP A 346 28.72 16.82 -3.92
C TRP A 346 29.96 16.89 -4.83
N ILE A 347 29.80 17.42 -6.04
CA ILE A 347 30.88 17.57 -7.01
C ILE A 347 31.95 18.53 -6.48
N LYS A 348 31.55 19.56 -5.72
CA LYS A 348 32.51 20.46 -5.06
C LYS A 348 33.45 19.72 -4.10
N VAL A 349 32.92 18.73 -3.38
CA VAL A 349 33.68 17.97 -2.39
C VAL A 349 34.49 16.83 -3.03
N PHE A 350 33.91 16.12 -4.00
CA PHE A 350 34.46 14.86 -4.51
C PHE A 350 34.91 14.90 -5.97
N GLY A 351 34.71 16.03 -6.65
CA GLY A 351 35.04 16.23 -8.06
C GLY A 351 36.45 16.71 -8.34
N GLU A 352 37.28 16.97 -7.32
CA GLU A 352 38.62 17.58 -7.48
C GLU A 352 39.49 16.87 -8.54
N LYS A 353 39.52 15.53 -8.51
CA LYS A 353 40.30 14.72 -9.47
C LYS A 353 39.73 14.82 -10.90
N ASP A 354 38.41 14.72 -11.05
CA ASP A 354 37.77 14.83 -12.37
C ASP A 354 37.94 16.24 -12.96
N MET A 355 37.97 17.27 -12.10
CA MET A 355 38.28 18.65 -12.48
C MET A 355 39.75 18.82 -12.89
N ALA A 356 40.68 18.21 -12.14
CA ALA A 356 42.10 18.23 -12.47
C ALA A 356 42.40 17.55 -13.83
N GLU A 357 41.60 16.55 -14.20
CA GLU A 357 41.66 15.88 -15.51
C GLU A 357 40.90 16.63 -16.62
N GLY A 358 40.27 17.77 -16.31
CA GLY A 358 39.52 18.59 -17.26
C GLY A 358 38.21 17.95 -17.74
N LYS A 359 37.72 16.90 -17.06
CA LYS A 359 36.47 16.21 -17.41
C LYS A 359 35.24 16.97 -16.90
N ILE A 360 35.39 17.61 -15.74
CA ILE A 360 34.40 18.52 -15.13
C ILE A 360 35.02 19.92 -15.10
N MET A 361 34.26 20.94 -15.51
CA MET A 361 34.71 22.33 -15.52
C MET A 361 33.71 23.17 -14.74
N GLU A 362 34.17 24.10 -13.90
CA GLU A 362 33.25 24.99 -13.19
C GLU A 362 32.47 25.87 -14.17
N ALA A 363 31.15 25.78 -14.06
CA ALA A 363 30.22 26.70 -14.69
C ALA A 363 29.63 27.53 -13.55
N LYS A 364 29.97 28.81 -13.43
CA LYS A 364 29.24 29.66 -12.47
C LYS A 364 27.81 29.83 -12.97
N ALA A 365 26.91 28.87 -12.70
CA ALA A 365 25.49 29.09 -12.80
C ALA A 365 25.20 30.21 -11.78
N ALA A 366 24.54 31.26 -12.22
CA ALA A 366 24.42 32.52 -11.48
C ALA A 366 23.47 32.42 -10.26
N GLY A 367 23.74 31.47 -9.35
CA GLY A 367 22.89 31.15 -8.20
C GLY A 367 21.61 30.38 -8.54
N ASN A 368 21.50 29.80 -9.74
CA ASN A 368 20.34 28.99 -10.12
C ASN A 368 20.51 27.56 -9.61
N THR A 369 19.87 27.25 -8.49
CA THR A 369 19.80 25.94 -7.81
C THR A 369 19.18 24.83 -8.66
N GLN A 370 18.54 25.14 -9.79
CA GLN A 370 18.00 24.15 -10.72
C GLN A 370 19.07 23.64 -11.71
N LEU A 371 20.18 24.36 -11.87
CA LEU A 371 21.25 24.01 -12.81
C LEU A 371 22.47 23.48 -12.06
N LEU A 372 23.27 22.67 -12.76
CA LEU A 372 24.58 22.30 -12.27
C LEU A 372 25.53 23.50 -12.35
N ASP A 373 26.34 23.68 -11.31
CA ASP A 373 27.45 24.65 -11.27
C ASP A 373 28.67 24.15 -12.07
N TYR A 374 28.47 23.19 -12.97
CA TYR A 374 29.52 22.50 -13.70
C TYR A 374 29.11 22.19 -15.14
N TYR A 375 30.07 22.30 -16.04
CA TYR A 375 30.04 21.73 -17.38
C TYR A 375 30.78 20.40 -17.40
N PHE A 376 30.26 19.47 -18.19
CA PHE A 376 30.84 18.15 -18.38
C PHE A 376 31.37 18.07 -19.80
N ALA A 377 32.62 17.65 -19.97
CA ALA A 377 33.21 17.48 -21.30
C ALA A 377 32.48 16.40 -22.10
N GLU A 378 31.97 15.37 -21.41
CA GLU A 378 31.27 14.22 -21.98
C GLU A 378 30.10 13.77 -21.07
N ALA A 379 29.07 13.16 -21.64
CA ALA A 379 27.95 12.60 -20.85
C ALA A 379 28.33 11.20 -20.34
N LEU A 380 29.16 11.13 -19.30
CA LEU A 380 29.67 9.86 -18.76
C LEU A 380 28.78 9.25 -17.67
N GLY A 381 27.75 9.96 -17.18
CA GLY A 381 26.81 9.44 -16.19
C GLY A 381 27.49 9.07 -14.87
N ASP A 382 27.40 7.81 -14.45
CA ASP A 382 28.03 7.29 -13.23
C ASP A 382 29.51 6.93 -13.37
N ARG A 383 30.11 7.13 -14.54
CA ARG A 383 31.51 6.77 -14.82
C ARG A 383 32.52 7.85 -14.44
N TYR A 384 32.06 9.00 -13.94
CA TYR A 384 32.91 9.98 -13.29
C TYR A 384 33.46 9.42 -11.98
N ARG A 385 34.68 9.79 -11.58
CA ARG A 385 35.22 9.34 -10.28
C ARG A 385 34.38 9.87 -9.13
N ALA A 386 33.91 11.10 -9.24
CA ALA A 386 33.01 11.72 -8.26
C ALA A 386 31.66 11.01 -8.14
N ALA A 387 31.24 10.24 -9.15
CA ALA A 387 29.97 9.51 -9.11
C ALA A 387 30.07 8.20 -8.32
N ASP A 388 31.25 7.58 -8.26
CA ASP A 388 31.43 6.27 -7.66
C ASP A 388 32.36 6.29 -6.46
N MET A 389 31.74 6.32 -5.27
CA MET A 389 32.45 6.29 -4.01
C MET A 389 33.14 4.96 -3.70
N LEU A 390 32.71 3.87 -4.33
CA LEU A 390 33.19 2.51 -4.03
C LEU A 390 34.34 2.07 -4.95
N ALA A 391 34.53 2.69 -6.11
CA ALA A 391 35.55 2.26 -7.07
C ALA A 391 36.92 2.94 -6.93
N ASP A 392 37.03 4.09 -6.26
CA ASP A 392 38.33 4.73 -5.99
C ASP A 392 38.85 4.26 -4.62
N PRO A 393 39.98 3.51 -4.55
CA PRO A 393 40.58 3.08 -3.28
C PRO A 393 40.94 4.24 -2.35
N ASP A 394 41.18 5.43 -2.90
CA ASP A 394 41.48 6.63 -2.11
C ASP A 394 40.23 7.15 -1.36
N ASN A 395 39.03 6.73 -1.76
CA ASN A 395 37.79 7.16 -1.09
C ASN A 395 37.66 6.61 0.31
N ASP A 396 38.21 5.44 0.64
CA ASP A 396 38.20 4.93 2.02
C ASP A 396 39.08 5.81 2.93
N GLU A 397 40.22 6.30 2.43
CA GLU A 397 41.08 7.24 3.14
C GLU A 397 40.41 8.62 3.28
N ILE A 398 39.71 9.08 2.24
CA ILE A 398 38.91 10.31 2.27
C ILE A 398 37.79 10.16 3.31
N ILE A 399 37.04 9.06 3.30
CA ILE A 399 35.95 8.74 4.24
C ILE A 399 36.46 8.72 5.68
N GLU A 400 37.64 8.15 5.92
CA GLU A 400 38.23 8.15 7.25
C GLU A 400 38.64 9.56 7.72
N LYS A 401 39.12 10.43 6.82
CA LYS A 401 39.47 11.83 7.13
C LYS A 401 38.26 12.74 7.35
N ILE A 402 37.12 12.43 6.73
CA ILE A 402 35.91 13.27 6.78
C ILE A 402 34.86 12.80 7.79
N LYS A 403 35.04 11.61 8.42
CA LYS A 403 34.05 11.02 9.34
C LYS A 403 33.67 11.91 10.52
N ASP A 404 34.61 12.76 10.97
CA ASP A 404 34.42 13.69 12.10
C ASP A 404 34.06 15.12 11.64
N GLN A 405 33.94 15.37 10.34
CA GLN A 405 33.68 16.71 9.76
C GLN A 405 32.18 17.03 9.64
N PHE A 406 31.30 16.13 10.05
CA PHE A 406 29.85 16.35 10.03
C PHE A 406 29.18 15.79 11.28
N VAL A 407 28.00 16.32 11.60
CA VAL A 407 27.14 15.77 12.64
C VAL A 407 26.13 14.83 11.98
N PRO A 408 26.10 13.53 12.32
CA PRO A 408 25.16 12.59 11.73
C PRO A 408 23.70 12.96 12.02
N LYS A 409 22.87 12.98 10.99
CA LYS A 409 21.44 13.28 11.04
C LYS A 409 20.57 12.08 10.68
N ILE A 410 21.10 11.08 9.99
CA ILE A 410 20.37 9.86 9.64
C ILE A 410 19.97 9.12 10.92
N LYS A 411 18.66 8.96 11.10
CA LYS A 411 18.00 8.27 12.21
C LYS A 411 16.99 7.30 11.61
N VAL A 412 17.30 6.01 11.67
CA VAL A 412 16.39 4.97 11.18
C VAL A 412 15.23 4.81 12.15
N LYS A 413 14.02 5.12 11.69
CA LYS A 413 12.76 4.80 12.38
C LYS A 413 12.25 3.46 11.85
N GLY A 414 11.78 2.59 12.74
CA GLY A 414 11.12 1.35 12.37
C GLY A 414 9.78 1.59 11.64
N PRO A 415 9.23 0.58 10.94
CA PRO A 415 8.01 0.74 10.18
C PRO A 415 6.83 1.16 11.08
N THR A 416 6.09 2.19 10.66
CA THR A 416 4.84 2.61 11.29
C THR A 416 3.70 1.75 10.75
N GLY A 417 3.51 0.56 11.33
CA GLY A 417 2.42 -0.36 11.00
C GLY A 417 2.51 -1.66 11.79
N PRO A 418 1.42 -2.42 11.93
CA PRO A 418 1.45 -3.69 12.64
C PRO A 418 2.49 -4.64 12.01
N ALA A 419 3.45 -5.09 12.83
CA ALA A 419 4.57 -5.95 12.42
C ALA A 419 4.18 -7.44 12.25
N GLY A 420 2.89 -7.75 12.17
CA GLY A 420 2.40 -9.11 12.01
C GLY A 420 1.02 -9.28 12.64
N GLY A 421 0.03 -9.63 11.82
CA GLY A 421 -1.17 -10.33 12.28
C GLY A 421 -0.83 -11.81 12.39
N GLY A 422 -0.10 -12.19 13.43
CA GLY A 422 -0.01 -13.59 13.80
C GLY A 422 -1.38 -14.03 14.30
N CYS A 423 -2.00 -14.99 13.63
CA CYS A 423 -2.91 -15.91 14.32
C CYS A 423 -2.04 -16.68 15.33
N GLY A 424 -1.98 -16.16 16.55
CA GLY A 424 -1.33 -16.75 17.71
C GLY A 424 -2.05 -16.30 18.96
#